data_AF-A0A0A8WVB0-F1
#
_entry.id   AF-A0A0A8WVB0-F1
#
_cell.length_a   1.000
_cell.length_b   1.000
_cell.length_c   1.000
_cell.angle_alpha   90.00
_cell.angle_beta   90.00
_cell.angle_gamma   90.00
#
_symmetry.space_group_name_H-M   'P 1'
#
loop_
_entity.id
_entity.type
_entity.pdbx_description
1 polymer ?
#
loop_
_entity_poly.entity_id
_entity_poly.type
_entity_poly.pdbx_seq_one_letter_code
_entity_poly.pdbx_strand_id
1 'polypeptide(L)'
;MVSESSATPAVTASGWASTAPSSYTFASEGSKTLYAWAKDAAGNISSSRSSSVLITIPVATPAPAPDTSAPVVAINQVASPTTSTSQVISGTATDNVGVSSVTVQIGVNTPYAATINGNSWSINLSGLLVGTNVITVRANDASGNSSTAKTSITVENPPATLSIADATLAMQVSVGKIKLSNDQKSRLDVAPVINGKSSPNGKVDTGDAIVILSKVVGKIVL
;
A
#
# COMPACT_ATOMS: atom_id res chain seq x y z
N MET A 1 51.53 -33.15 33.46
CA MET A 1 50.77 -33.63 32.29
C MET A 1 49.29 -33.47 32.55
N VAL A 2 48.49 -33.16 31.52
CA VAL A 2 47.02 -33.25 31.55
C VAL A 2 46.52 -34.14 30.41
N SER A 3 45.42 -34.88 30.61
CA SER A 3 44.84 -35.78 29.61
C SER A 3 43.35 -36.02 29.86
N GLU A 4 42.60 -36.38 28.81
CA GLU A 4 41.23 -36.87 28.90
C GLU A 4 41.14 -38.35 29.35
N SER A 5 42.25 -39.09 29.33
CA SER A 5 42.32 -40.45 29.87
C SER A 5 42.46 -40.41 31.39
N SER A 6 41.90 -41.39 32.11
CA SER A 6 42.11 -41.58 33.56
C SER A 6 43.30 -42.48 33.90
N ALA A 7 43.90 -43.12 32.89
CA ALA A 7 45.02 -44.03 33.08
C ALA A 7 46.31 -43.27 33.38
N THR A 8 47.10 -43.77 34.34
CA THR A 8 48.41 -43.21 34.66
C THR A 8 49.32 -43.21 33.41
N PRO A 9 49.84 -42.04 33.00
CA PRO A 9 50.70 -41.96 31.82
C PRO A 9 52.01 -42.73 31.99
N ALA A 10 52.56 -43.23 30.89
CA ALA A 10 53.92 -43.79 30.92
C ALA A 10 54.94 -42.71 31.31
N VAL A 11 56.02 -43.10 31.99
CA VAL A 11 57.14 -42.21 32.36
C VAL A 11 57.73 -41.50 31.12
N THR A 12 57.68 -42.16 29.96
CA THR A 12 58.18 -41.68 28.65
C THR A 12 57.10 -41.02 27.77
N ALA A 13 55.87 -40.82 28.27
CA ALA A 13 54.81 -40.19 27.50
C ALA A 13 55.20 -38.76 27.06
N SER A 14 54.87 -38.40 25.82
CA SER A 14 55.20 -37.08 25.25
C SER A 14 54.49 -35.89 25.90
N GLY A 15 53.44 -36.13 26.70
CA GLY A 15 52.64 -35.09 27.38
C GLY A 15 53.24 -34.55 28.69
N TRP A 16 54.43 -34.99 29.09
CA TRP A 16 55.15 -34.43 30.23
C TRP A 16 55.78 -33.08 29.87
N ALA A 17 55.41 -32.03 30.60
CA ALA A 17 56.00 -30.70 30.49
C ALA A 17 56.69 -30.33 31.81
N SER A 18 57.76 -29.54 31.73
CA SER A 18 58.49 -29.02 32.90
C SER A 18 57.72 -27.92 33.65
N THR A 19 56.74 -27.31 33.00
CA THR A 19 55.79 -26.35 33.58
C THR A 19 54.38 -26.91 33.55
N ALA A 20 53.56 -26.52 34.53
CA ALA A 20 52.15 -26.91 34.56
C ALA A 20 51.37 -26.23 33.42
N PRO A 21 50.59 -26.97 32.60
CA PRO A 21 49.72 -26.38 31.60
C PRO A 21 48.67 -25.47 32.25
N SER A 22 48.45 -24.27 31.70
CA SER A 22 47.43 -23.33 32.17
C SER A 22 46.09 -23.45 31.43
N SER A 23 46.05 -24.17 30.31
CA SER A 23 44.84 -24.38 29.50
C SER A 23 44.85 -25.76 28.82
N TYR A 24 43.66 -26.21 28.41
CA TYR A 24 43.43 -27.40 27.60
C TYR A 24 42.23 -27.16 26.68
N THR A 25 42.29 -27.65 25.45
CA THR A 25 41.21 -27.51 24.46
C THR A 25 40.62 -28.88 24.16
N PHE A 26 39.34 -29.05 24.42
CA PHE A 26 38.60 -30.27 24.04
C PHE A 26 38.21 -30.21 22.56
N ALA A 27 38.27 -31.34 21.87
CA ALA A 27 37.92 -31.44 20.45
C ALA A 27 36.41 -31.55 20.18
N SER A 28 35.61 -31.86 21.20
CA SER A 28 34.16 -32.03 21.07
C SER A 28 33.43 -31.44 22.26
N GLU A 29 32.15 -31.17 22.06
CA GLU A 29 31.23 -30.85 23.14
C GLU A 29 30.93 -32.06 24.04
N GLY A 30 30.16 -31.81 25.10
CA GLY A 30 29.72 -32.78 26.08
C GLY A 30 30.38 -32.61 27.43
N SER A 31 30.00 -33.49 28.36
CA SER A 31 30.65 -33.58 29.67
C SER A 31 32.05 -34.16 29.49
N LYS A 32 33.06 -33.38 29.85
CA LYS A 32 34.47 -33.72 29.70
C LYS A 32 35.15 -33.74 31.05
N THR A 33 36.04 -34.71 31.26
CA THR A 33 36.87 -34.81 32.46
C THR A 33 38.33 -34.74 32.07
N LEU A 34 39.09 -33.87 32.72
CA LEU A 34 40.55 -33.83 32.61
C LEU A 34 41.20 -34.39 33.85
N TYR A 35 42.25 -35.16 33.65
CA TYR A 35 43.10 -35.74 34.68
C TYR A 35 44.49 -35.11 34.59
N ALA A 36 45.06 -34.78 35.74
CA ALA A 36 46.37 -34.14 35.88
C ALA A 36 47.30 -34.99 36.74
N TRP A 37 48.56 -35.09 36.30
CA TRP A 37 49.64 -35.78 37.01
C TRP A 37 50.91 -34.93 37.08
N ALA A 38 51.68 -35.11 38.15
CA ALA A 38 53.03 -34.62 38.30
C ALA A 38 54.03 -35.78 38.28
N LYS A 39 55.25 -35.53 37.78
CA LYS A 39 56.36 -36.48 37.76
C LYS A 39 57.61 -35.79 38.29
N ASP A 40 58.34 -36.45 39.19
CA ASP A 40 59.61 -35.95 39.71
C ASP A 40 60.82 -36.36 38.84
N ALA A 41 62.02 -35.93 39.23
CA ALA A 41 63.25 -36.25 38.50
C ALA A 41 63.65 -37.74 38.58
N ALA A 42 63.17 -38.47 39.60
CA ALA A 42 63.39 -39.90 39.76
C ALA A 42 62.40 -40.75 38.93
N GLY A 43 61.42 -40.11 38.29
CA GLY A 43 60.41 -40.77 37.45
C GLY A 43 59.17 -41.22 38.21
N ASN A 44 59.02 -40.86 39.49
CA ASN A 44 57.82 -41.18 40.26
C ASN A 44 56.64 -40.32 39.79
N ILE A 45 55.48 -40.93 39.59
CA ILE A 45 54.25 -40.25 39.12
C ILE A 45 53.23 -40.17 40.26
N SER A 46 52.63 -39.00 40.45
CA SER A 46 51.60 -38.77 41.48
C SER A 46 50.32 -39.54 41.20
N SER A 47 49.42 -39.66 42.19
CA SER A 47 48.01 -39.94 41.91
C SER A 47 47.40 -38.83 41.05
N SER A 48 46.41 -39.16 40.21
CA SER A 48 45.72 -38.17 39.39
C SER A 48 44.85 -37.24 40.23
N ARG A 49 44.73 -35.98 39.83
CA ARG A 49 43.61 -35.10 40.19
C ARG A 49 42.74 -34.86 38.96
N SER A 50 41.43 -34.72 39.13
CA SER A 50 40.52 -34.51 38.01
C SER A 50 39.52 -33.38 38.23
N SER A 51 39.06 -32.79 37.14
CA SER A 51 37.95 -31.84 37.11
C SER A 51 37.10 -32.09 35.87
N SER A 52 35.78 -31.86 35.99
CA SER A 52 34.83 -32.00 34.89
C SER A 52 34.26 -30.65 34.46
N VAL A 53 34.04 -30.50 33.15
CA VAL A 53 33.40 -29.32 32.55
C VAL A 53 32.43 -29.77 31.47
N LEU A 54 31.29 -29.09 31.36
CA LEU A 54 30.38 -29.25 30.24
C LEU A 54 30.77 -28.28 29.13
N ILE A 55 31.20 -28.81 28.00
CA ILE A 55 31.44 -28.03 26.77
C ILE A 55 30.14 -28.04 25.98
N THR A 56 29.63 -26.87 25.59
CA THR A 56 28.44 -26.75 24.74
C THR A 56 28.77 -25.96 23.48
N ILE A 57 28.24 -26.39 22.33
CA ILE A 57 28.20 -25.56 21.13
C ILE A 57 26.87 -24.78 21.17
N PRO A 58 26.88 -23.45 21.04
CA PRO A 58 25.63 -22.71 20.92
C PRO A 58 24.90 -23.16 19.65
N VAL A 59 23.73 -23.76 19.82
CA VAL A 59 22.83 -24.07 18.71
C VAL A 59 22.31 -22.75 18.16
N ALA A 60 22.55 -22.50 16.87
CA ALA A 60 21.95 -21.36 16.19
C ALA A 60 20.42 -21.54 16.17
N THR A 61 19.68 -20.53 16.65
CA THR A 61 18.22 -20.54 16.50
C THR A 61 17.86 -20.45 15.02
N PRO A 62 17.04 -21.37 14.49
CA PRO A 62 16.61 -21.28 13.10
C PRO A 62 15.85 -19.98 12.84
N ALA A 63 16.09 -19.38 11.66
CA ALA A 63 15.35 -18.20 11.23
C ALA A 63 13.83 -18.51 11.15
N PRO A 64 12.95 -17.53 11.42
CA PRO A 64 11.52 -17.72 11.21
C PRO A 64 11.23 -18.06 9.75
N ALA A 65 10.21 -18.88 9.51
CA ALA A 65 9.76 -19.18 8.16
C ALA A 65 9.32 -17.89 7.44
N PRO A 66 9.56 -17.78 6.12
CA PRO A 66 9.13 -16.61 5.36
C PRO A 66 7.60 -16.52 5.33
N ASP A 67 7.07 -15.29 5.35
CA ASP A 67 5.64 -15.07 5.21
C ASP A 67 5.21 -15.18 3.74
N THR A 68 4.11 -15.92 3.53
CA THR A 68 3.58 -16.27 2.20
C THR A 68 2.12 -15.90 2.04
N SER A 69 1.50 -15.34 3.07
CA SER A 69 0.12 -14.89 3.03
C SER A 69 0.05 -13.52 2.37
N ALA A 70 -0.89 -13.33 1.45
CA ALA A 70 -1.12 -12.01 0.87
C ALA A 70 -2.08 -11.20 1.75
N PRO A 71 -1.93 -9.85 1.76
CA PRO A 71 -2.92 -8.99 2.38
C PRO A 71 -4.32 -9.20 1.81
N VAL A 72 -5.35 -8.91 2.59
CA VAL A 72 -6.75 -8.78 2.13
C VAL A 72 -7.08 -7.30 2.05
N VAL A 73 -7.45 -6.83 0.86
CA VAL A 73 -7.83 -5.44 0.60
C VAL A 73 -9.28 -5.33 0.16
N ALA A 74 -9.99 -4.34 0.69
CA ALA A 74 -11.36 -4.01 0.30
C ALA A 74 -11.51 -2.50 0.08
N ILE A 75 -12.51 -2.13 -0.72
CA ILE A 75 -12.86 -0.73 -1.01
C ILE A 75 -14.26 -0.48 -0.44
N ASN A 76 -14.42 0.59 0.32
CA ASN A 76 -15.73 1.05 0.77
C ASN A 76 -16.55 1.57 -0.42
N GLN A 77 -17.85 1.77 -0.21
CA GLN A 77 -18.70 2.35 -1.24
C GLN A 77 -18.16 3.70 -1.71
N VAL A 78 -18.15 3.90 -3.04
CA VAL A 78 -17.78 5.16 -3.69
C VAL A 78 -19.03 5.88 -4.19
N ALA A 79 -18.99 7.21 -4.21
CA ALA A 79 -20.02 8.03 -4.83
C ALA A 79 -19.92 7.93 -6.36
N SER A 80 -20.98 7.42 -6.99
CA SER A 80 -21.12 7.31 -8.44
C SER A 80 -22.61 7.21 -8.81
N PRO A 81 -23.10 7.92 -9.85
CA PRO A 81 -22.36 8.90 -10.67
C PRO A 81 -22.05 10.20 -9.91
N THR A 82 -21.13 11.01 -10.45
CA THR A 82 -20.76 12.32 -9.88
C THR A 82 -20.33 13.31 -10.97
N THR A 83 -20.39 14.62 -10.73
CA THR A 83 -19.78 15.64 -11.62
C THR A 83 -18.39 16.09 -11.13
N SER A 84 -17.92 15.58 -9.98
CA SER A 84 -16.61 15.92 -9.42
C SER A 84 -15.50 15.10 -10.07
N THR A 85 -14.37 15.74 -10.37
CA THR A 85 -13.16 15.09 -10.89
C THR A 85 -12.20 14.61 -9.79
N SER A 86 -12.65 14.65 -8.54
CA SER A 86 -11.93 14.13 -7.37
C SER A 86 -12.87 13.55 -6.33
N GLN A 87 -12.41 12.55 -5.57
CA GLN A 87 -13.17 11.91 -4.52
C GLN A 87 -12.26 11.34 -3.43
N VAL A 88 -12.64 11.51 -2.16
CA VAL A 88 -12.01 10.74 -1.08
C VAL A 88 -12.54 9.32 -1.15
N ILE A 89 -11.63 8.35 -1.31
CA ILE A 89 -11.95 6.92 -1.26
C ILE A 89 -11.21 6.28 -0.10
N SER A 90 -11.80 5.22 0.44
CA SER A 90 -11.28 4.51 1.60
C SER A 90 -11.63 3.03 1.55
N GLY A 91 -11.05 2.26 2.47
CA GLY A 91 -11.35 0.85 2.61
C GLY A 91 -10.51 0.23 3.72
N THR A 92 -10.39 -1.09 3.68
CA THR A 92 -9.59 -1.86 4.62
C THR A 92 -8.43 -2.56 3.92
N ALA A 93 -7.34 -2.76 4.67
CA ALA A 93 -6.23 -3.61 4.28
C ALA A 93 -5.72 -4.33 5.53
N THR A 94 -5.70 -5.65 5.52
CA THR A 94 -5.29 -6.49 6.65
C THR A 94 -4.40 -7.62 6.22
N ASP A 95 -3.47 -8.02 7.07
CA ASP A 95 -2.55 -9.12 6.83
C ASP A 95 -2.15 -9.75 8.18
N ASN A 96 -1.68 -11.01 8.20
CA ASN A 96 -1.28 -11.70 9.43
C ASN A 96 0.00 -11.15 10.05
N VAL A 97 0.93 -10.60 9.26
CA VAL A 97 2.15 -9.95 9.76
C VAL A 97 2.01 -8.43 9.64
N GLY A 98 1.47 -7.94 8.53
CA GLY A 98 1.15 -6.53 8.38
C GLY A 98 1.20 -6.03 6.94
N VAL A 99 0.45 -4.97 6.68
CA VAL A 99 0.42 -4.31 5.36
C VAL A 99 1.52 -3.25 5.29
N SER A 100 2.37 -3.33 4.26
CA SER A 100 3.47 -2.39 4.04
C SER A 100 3.05 -1.17 3.21
N SER A 101 2.19 -1.37 2.20
CA SER A 101 1.72 -0.27 1.35
C SER A 101 0.33 -0.54 0.76
N VAL A 102 -0.39 0.54 0.47
CA VAL A 102 -1.61 0.53 -0.34
C VAL A 102 -1.45 1.57 -1.44
N THR A 103 -1.68 1.17 -2.69
CA THR A 103 -1.66 2.05 -3.86
C THR A 103 -2.99 2.02 -4.59
N VAL A 104 -3.39 3.16 -5.16
CA VAL A 104 -4.64 3.33 -5.90
C VAL A 104 -4.32 3.81 -7.32
N GLN A 105 -4.88 3.16 -8.34
CA GLN A 105 -4.63 3.44 -9.74
C GLN A 105 -5.94 3.75 -10.48
N ILE A 106 -5.92 4.77 -11.32
CA ILE A 106 -7.02 5.08 -12.26
C ILE A 106 -6.62 4.53 -13.64
N GLY A 107 -7.35 3.53 -14.14
CA GLY A 107 -7.06 2.89 -15.42
C GLY A 107 -5.64 2.34 -15.48
N VAL A 108 -4.82 2.89 -16.39
CA VAL A 108 -3.41 2.51 -16.61
C VAL A 108 -2.41 3.57 -16.12
N ASN A 109 -2.89 4.63 -15.46
CA ASN A 109 -2.05 5.74 -15.01
C ASN A 109 -1.09 5.31 -13.90
N THR A 110 -0.12 6.13 -13.55
CA THR A 110 0.77 5.87 -12.40
C THR A 110 -0.06 5.74 -11.11
N PRO A 111 0.16 4.70 -10.28
CA PRO A 111 -0.55 4.56 -9.01
C PRO A 111 -0.20 5.67 -8.01
N TYR A 112 -1.19 6.09 -7.24
CA TYR A 112 -1.05 6.99 -6.10
C TYR A 112 -0.86 6.18 -4.81
N ALA A 113 -0.02 6.66 -3.89
CA ALA A 113 0.09 6.07 -2.56
C ALA A 113 -1.10 6.49 -1.67
N ALA A 114 -1.75 5.54 -1.01
CA ALA A 114 -2.77 5.82 -0.01
C ALA A 114 -2.17 5.89 1.40
N THR A 115 -2.82 6.63 2.28
CA THR A 115 -2.47 6.70 3.70
C THR A 115 -3.05 5.49 4.42
N ILE A 116 -2.24 4.78 5.21
CA ILE A 116 -2.68 3.66 6.05
C ILE A 116 -2.80 4.16 7.50
N ASN A 117 -3.90 3.83 8.17
CA ASN A 117 -4.12 4.07 9.59
C ASN A 117 -4.74 2.82 10.22
N GLY A 118 -3.91 2.03 10.91
CA GLY A 118 -4.27 0.70 11.37
C GLY A 118 -4.68 -0.19 10.19
N ASN A 119 -5.87 -0.80 10.28
CA ASN A 119 -6.41 -1.70 9.25
C ASN A 119 -7.18 -0.95 8.15
N SER A 120 -7.21 0.38 8.19
CA SER A 120 -7.92 1.22 7.22
C SER A 120 -6.95 1.99 6.33
N TRP A 121 -7.38 2.28 5.11
CA TRP A 121 -6.64 3.16 4.20
C TRP A 121 -7.56 4.25 3.63
N SER A 122 -6.99 5.39 3.26
CA SER A 122 -7.71 6.45 2.57
C SER A 122 -6.82 7.26 1.63
N ILE A 123 -7.43 7.86 0.61
CA ILE A 123 -6.77 8.81 -0.29
C ILE A 123 -7.79 9.81 -0.84
N ASN A 124 -7.39 11.07 -0.99
CA ASN A 124 -8.10 12.02 -1.84
C ASN A 124 -7.66 11.80 -3.29
N LEU A 125 -8.44 10.98 -4.02
CA LEU A 125 -8.13 10.61 -5.39
C LEU A 125 -8.57 11.72 -6.35
N SER A 126 -7.62 12.32 -7.05
CA SER A 126 -7.87 13.35 -8.07
C SER A 126 -7.54 12.84 -9.47
N GLY A 127 -7.95 13.58 -10.50
CA GLY A 127 -7.67 13.23 -11.90
C GLY A 127 -8.67 12.26 -12.52
N LEU A 128 -9.88 12.16 -11.96
CA LEU A 128 -10.98 11.46 -12.61
C LEU A 128 -11.40 12.23 -13.87
N LEU A 129 -11.66 11.51 -14.95
CA LEU A 129 -12.08 12.06 -16.24
C LEU A 129 -13.56 11.80 -16.47
N VAL A 130 -14.21 12.65 -17.29
CA VAL A 130 -15.59 12.41 -17.74
C VAL A 130 -15.70 11.02 -18.37
N GLY A 131 -16.72 10.26 -17.98
CA GLY A 131 -16.92 8.86 -18.30
C GLY A 131 -16.60 7.92 -17.13
N THR A 132 -16.49 6.63 -17.44
CA THR A 132 -16.20 5.60 -16.44
C THR A 132 -14.70 5.52 -16.13
N ASN A 133 -14.35 5.75 -14.86
CA ASN A 133 -13.00 5.60 -14.33
C ASN A 133 -12.92 4.26 -13.59
N VAL A 134 -12.09 3.34 -14.07
CA VAL A 134 -11.82 2.08 -13.36
C VAL A 134 -10.74 2.32 -12.31
N ILE A 135 -11.06 2.05 -11.05
CA ILE A 135 -10.17 2.24 -9.91
C ILE A 135 -9.66 0.88 -9.46
N THR A 136 -8.34 0.69 -9.44
CA THR A 136 -7.69 -0.52 -8.90
C THR A 136 -6.90 -0.16 -7.65
N VAL A 137 -7.21 -0.81 -6.55
CA VAL A 137 -6.47 -0.68 -5.28
C VAL A 137 -5.62 -1.92 -5.09
N ARG A 138 -4.35 -1.76 -4.75
CA ARG A 138 -3.40 -2.84 -4.47
C ARG A 138 -2.82 -2.67 -3.08
N ALA A 139 -2.83 -3.73 -2.28
CA ALA A 139 -2.11 -3.79 -1.00
C ALA A 139 -0.91 -4.73 -1.14
N ASN A 140 0.23 -4.37 -0.53
CA ASN A 140 1.44 -5.18 -0.49
C ASN A 140 1.93 -5.32 0.96
N ASP A 141 2.46 -6.47 1.33
CA ASP A 141 3.15 -6.69 2.60
C ASP A 141 4.67 -6.43 2.47
N ALA A 142 5.43 -6.67 3.54
CA ALA A 142 6.89 -6.54 3.54
C ALA A 142 7.63 -7.74 2.91
N SER A 143 6.93 -8.85 2.69
CA SER A 143 7.46 -10.10 2.13
C SER A 143 7.28 -10.19 0.61
N GLY A 144 6.60 -9.22 0.01
CA GLY A 144 6.35 -9.13 -1.43
C GLY A 144 5.02 -9.74 -1.89
N ASN A 145 4.18 -10.23 -0.96
CA ASN A 145 2.85 -10.72 -1.29
C ASN A 145 1.91 -9.52 -1.52
N SER A 146 0.92 -9.71 -2.39
CA SER A 146 0.01 -8.62 -2.74
C SER A 146 -1.37 -9.09 -3.16
N SER A 147 -2.35 -8.21 -3.00
CA SER A 147 -3.73 -8.41 -3.47
C SER A 147 -4.31 -7.14 -4.06
N THR A 148 -5.41 -7.28 -4.80
CA THR A 148 -6.08 -6.16 -5.47
C THR A 148 -7.58 -6.19 -5.30
N ALA A 149 -8.19 -5.01 -5.16
CA ALA A 149 -9.63 -4.78 -5.26
C ALA A 149 -9.91 -3.76 -6.37
N LYS A 150 -11.11 -3.80 -6.95
CA LYS A 150 -11.53 -2.88 -8.03
C LYS A 150 -12.90 -2.28 -7.77
N THR A 151 -13.08 -1.04 -8.21
CA THR A 151 -14.38 -0.36 -8.29
C THR A 151 -14.39 0.58 -9.49
N SER A 152 -15.52 1.24 -9.76
CA SER A 152 -15.62 2.23 -10.83
C SER A 152 -16.35 3.49 -10.37
N ILE A 153 -15.87 4.65 -10.80
CA ILE A 153 -16.53 5.95 -10.60
C ILE A 153 -16.87 6.51 -11.98
N THR A 154 -18.16 6.70 -12.24
CA THR A 154 -18.61 7.41 -13.45
C THR A 154 -18.68 8.90 -13.17
N VAL A 155 -17.84 9.67 -13.85
CA VAL A 155 -17.93 11.14 -13.84
C VAL A 155 -18.81 11.57 -14.99
N GLU A 156 -19.92 12.23 -14.68
CA GLU A 156 -20.81 12.80 -15.67
C GLU A 156 -20.25 14.09 -16.24
N ASN A 157 -20.60 14.37 -17.49
CA ASN A 157 -20.34 15.70 -18.04
C ASN A 157 -21.18 16.71 -17.23
N PRO A 158 -20.57 17.81 -16.75
CA PRO A 158 -21.36 18.83 -16.06
C PRO A 158 -22.45 19.35 -17.01
N PRO A 159 -23.61 19.79 -16.46
CA PRO A 159 -24.64 20.42 -17.28
C PRO A 159 -24.04 21.56 -18.08
N ALA A 160 -24.31 21.61 -19.39
CA ALA A 160 -23.85 22.71 -20.22
C ALA A 160 -24.45 24.03 -19.69
N THR A 161 -23.60 24.98 -19.33
CA THR A 161 -24.04 26.31 -18.91
C THR A 161 -24.42 27.15 -20.14
N LEU A 162 -25.49 27.93 -20.01
CA LEU A 162 -25.86 28.92 -21.02
C LEU A 162 -24.78 29.99 -21.13
N SER A 163 -24.51 30.46 -22.34
CA SER A 163 -23.46 31.43 -22.67
C SER A 163 -23.94 32.52 -23.63
N ILE A 164 -23.11 33.56 -23.87
CA ILE A 164 -23.40 34.58 -24.90
C ILE A 164 -23.46 33.95 -26.30
N ALA A 165 -22.70 32.89 -26.56
CA ALA A 165 -22.77 32.16 -27.81
C ALA A 165 -24.15 31.50 -27.99
N ASP A 166 -24.75 31.00 -26.92
CA ASP A 166 -26.11 30.45 -26.92
C ASP A 166 -27.16 31.52 -27.23
N ALA A 167 -27.01 32.73 -26.67
CA ALA A 167 -27.87 33.87 -27.02
C ALA A 167 -27.73 34.25 -28.51
N THR A 168 -26.50 34.16 -29.05
CA THR A 168 -26.22 34.43 -30.46
C THR A 168 -26.85 33.39 -31.37
N LEU A 169 -26.78 32.10 -30.99
CA LEU A 169 -27.46 31.02 -31.71
C LEU A 169 -28.98 31.23 -31.73
N ALA A 170 -29.59 31.55 -30.58
CA ALA A 170 -31.02 31.85 -30.52
C ALA A 170 -31.40 33.04 -31.42
N MET A 171 -30.58 34.09 -31.46
CA MET A 171 -30.75 35.22 -32.39
C MET A 171 -30.61 34.81 -33.86
N GLN A 172 -29.66 33.93 -34.20
CA GLN A 172 -29.49 33.44 -35.57
C GLN A 172 -30.67 32.57 -36.03
N VAL A 173 -31.26 31.78 -35.12
CA VAL A 173 -32.48 31.00 -35.37
C VAL A 173 -33.67 31.90 -35.60
N SER A 174 -33.83 32.95 -34.78
CA SER A 174 -34.97 33.87 -34.90
C SER A 174 -34.99 34.63 -36.23
N VAL A 175 -33.82 34.90 -36.81
CA VAL A 175 -33.69 35.49 -38.16
C VAL A 175 -33.60 34.43 -39.28
N GLY A 176 -33.82 33.15 -38.99
CA GLY A 176 -33.87 32.07 -39.98
C GLY A 176 -32.53 31.68 -40.61
N LYS A 177 -31.40 32.06 -40.01
CA LYS A 177 -30.06 31.79 -40.56
C LYS A 177 -29.56 30.38 -40.29
N ILE A 178 -30.01 29.74 -39.22
CA ILE A 178 -29.55 28.41 -38.82
C ILE A 178 -30.71 27.53 -38.34
N LYS A 179 -30.53 26.21 -38.46
CA LYS A 179 -31.40 25.19 -37.88
C LYS A 179 -30.64 24.48 -36.76
N LEU A 180 -31.22 24.45 -35.56
CA LEU A 180 -30.62 23.79 -34.39
C LEU A 180 -30.78 22.27 -34.46
N SER A 181 -29.85 21.56 -33.81
CA SER A 181 -30.07 20.17 -33.40
C SER A 181 -31.14 20.06 -32.31
N ASN A 182 -31.67 18.86 -32.07
CA ASN A 182 -32.67 18.64 -31.02
C ASN A 182 -32.14 19.01 -29.63
N ASP A 183 -30.88 18.68 -29.33
CA ASP A 183 -30.23 19.00 -28.05
C ASP A 183 -30.07 20.51 -27.86
N GLN A 184 -29.62 21.21 -28.90
CA GLN A 184 -29.54 22.67 -28.88
C GLN A 184 -30.92 23.28 -28.71
N LYS A 185 -31.94 22.76 -29.40
CA LYS A 185 -33.31 23.28 -29.30
C LYS A 185 -33.86 23.12 -27.87
N SER A 186 -33.66 21.95 -27.26
CA SER A 186 -34.06 21.70 -25.87
C SER A 186 -33.29 22.56 -24.86
N ARG A 187 -32.03 22.89 -25.13
CA ARG A 187 -31.20 23.70 -24.23
C ARG A 187 -31.47 25.20 -24.35
N LEU A 188 -31.77 25.67 -25.55
CA LEU A 188 -31.87 27.08 -25.87
C LEU A 188 -33.30 27.64 -25.72
N ASP A 189 -34.33 26.78 -25.75
CA ASP A 189 -35.71 27.18 -25.49
C ASP A 189 -35.92 27.35 -23.99
N VAL A 190 -35.79 28.59 -23.53
CA VAL A 190 -35.84 28.99 -22.13
C VAL A 190 -36.89 30.08 -21.85
N ALA A 191 -37.56 30.58 -22.89
CA ALA A 191 -38.60 31.59 -22.84
C ALA A 191 -39.99 31.02 -23.20
N PRO A 192 -41.07 31.63 -22.69
CA PRO A 192 -41.10 32.75 -21.75
C PRO A 192 -40.66 32.37 -20.33
N VAL A 193 -40.42 33.39 -19.50
CA VAL A 193 -40.21 33.22 -18.05
C VAL A 193 -41.52 33.54 -17.34
N ILE A 194 -42.10 32.57 -16.64
CA ILE A 194 -43.34 32.71 -15.89
C ILE A 194 -43.02 32.54 -14.40
N ASN A 195 -43.38 33.52 -13.57
CA ASN A 195 -43.08 33.53 -12.13
C ASN A 195 -41.59 33.26 -11.82
N GLY A 196 -40.69 33.84 -12.61
CA GLY A 196 -39.25 33.70 -12.44
C GLY A 196 -38.66 32.36 -12.88
N LYS A 197 -39.46 31.42 -13.40
CA LYS A 197 -38.98 30.13 -13.93
C LYS A 197 -39.09 30.11 -15.45
N SER A 198 -38.11 29.47 -16.08
CA SER A 198 -38.18 29.16 -17.51
C SER A 198 -39.41 28.29 -17.83
N SER A 199 -40.15 28.64 -18.88
CA SER A 199 -41.31 27.91 -19.38
C SER A 199 -41.18 27.69 -20.90
N PRO A 200 -40.36 26.70 -21.33
CA PRO A 200 -40.07 26.44 -22.75
C PRO A 200 -41.35 26.22 -23.59
N ASN A 201 -41.38 26.75 -24.81
CA ASN A 201 -42.60 26.76 -25.65
C ASN A 201 -42.50 25.90 -26.93
N GLY A 202 -41.38 25.20 -27.12
CA GLY A 202 -41.05 24.38 -28.29
C GLY A 202 -40.42 25.16 -29.45
N LYS A 203 -40.13 26.45 -29.29
CA LYS A 203 -39.49 27.31 -30.30
C LYS A 203 -38.31 28.04 -29.66
N VAL A 204 -37.27 28.24 -30.46
CA VAL A 204 -36.14 29.10 -30.08
C VAL A 204 -36.26 30.40 -30.88
N ASP A 205 -36.45 31.52 -30.21
CA ASP A 205 -36.65 32.83 -30.79
C ASP A 205 -35.89 33.94 -30.03
N THR A 206 -36.21 35.22 -30.31
CA THR A 206 -35.56 36.36 -29.67
C THR A 206 -35.82 36.44 -28.16
N GLY A 207 -36.96 35.94 -27.70
CA GLY A 207 -37.29 35.86 -26.28
C GLY A 207 -36.29 34.98 -25.53
N ASP A 208 -35.93 33.84 -26.11
CA ASP A 208 -34.89 32.96 -25.58
C ASP A 208 -33.54 33.65 -25.52
N ALA A 209 -33.14 34.35 -26.60
CA ALA A 209 -31.87 35.07 -26.63
C ALA A 209 -31.77 36.11 -25.50
N ILE A 210 -32.86 36.83 -25.20
CA ILE A 210 -32.93 37.82 -24.12
C ILE A 210 -32.84 37.14 -22.75
N VAL A 211 -33.54 36.02 -22.56
CA VAL A 211 -33.55 35.26 -21.32
C VAL A 211 -32.18 34.64 -21.04
N ILE A 212 -31.55 34.05 -22.06
CA ILE A 212 -30.17 33.55 -22.01
C ILE A 212 -29.21 34.68 -21.65
N LEU A 213 -29.26 35.81 -22.36
CA LEU A 213 -28.37 36.94 -22.07
C LEU A 213 -28.57 37.44 -20.63
N SER A 214 -29.82 37.55 -20.18
CA SER A 214 -30.17 37.97 -18.82
C SER A 214 -29.63 37.02 -17.75
N LYS A 215 -29.68 35.71 -17.99
CA LYS A 215 -29.07 34.70 -17.11
C LYS A 215 -27.55 34.83 -17.08
N VAL A 216 -26.92 34.99 -18.24
CA VAL A 216 -25.46 35.07 -18.37
C VAL A 216 -24.89 36.34 -17.73
N VAL A 217 -25.61 37.47 -17.80
CA VAL A 217 -25.20 38.72 -17.12
C VAL A 217 -25.64 38.79 -15.65
N GLY A 218 -26.21 37.72 -15.09
CA GLY A 218 -26.61 37.64 -13.69
C GLY A 218 -27.86 38.44 -13.32
N LYS A 219 -28.66 38.90 -14.30
CA LYS A 219 -29.91 39.64 -14.05
C LYS A 219 -31.07 38.75 -13.60
N ILE A 220 -31.04 37.47 -13.98
CA ILE A 220 -32.06 36.49 -13.58
C ILE A 220 -31.41 35.15 -13.24
N VAL A 221 -32.08 34.39 -12.37
CA VAL A 221 -31.75 32.98 -12.09
C VAL A 221 -32.89 32.14 -12.63
N LEU A 222 -32.71 31.63 -13.86
CA LEU A 222 -33.53 30.57 -14.46
C LEU A 222 -33.38 29.26 -13.70
#